data_AF-A0A1M4VD49-F1
#
_entry.id   AF-A0A1M4VD49-F1
#
_cell.length_a   1.000
_cell.length_b   1.000
_cell.length_c   1.000
_cell.angle_alpha   90.00
_cell.angle_beta   90.00
_cell.angle_gamma   90.00
#
_symmetry.space_group_name_H-M   'P 1'
#
loop_
_entity.id
_entity.type
_entity.pdbx_description
1 polymer ?
#
loop_
_entity_poly.entity_id
_entity_poly.type
_entity_poly.pdbx_seq_one_letter_code
_entity_poly.pdbx_strand_id
1 'polypeptide(L)'
;MKRSDLRHKLLQVVLALVLVAFGYGLRYLTARPSLESLTGLRTKVITVTKGSLRTLVSTTGLIQPTQQQSVSFLENGIVQYVDVTPGQRVTRGQILASLDSTDLQAALTQAQA
;
A
#
# COMPACT_ATOMS: atom_id res chain seq x y z
N MET A 1 84.68 49.32 36.31
CA MET A 1 83.20 49.39 36.46
C MET A 1 82.58 49.03 35.12
N LYS A 2 81.58 48.15 34.94
CA LYS A 2 80.66 47.49 35.87
C LYS A 2 80.12 46.24 35.14
N ARG A 3 80.93 45.17 35.08
CA ARG A 3 80.56 43.89 34.42
C ARG A 3 79.31 43.23 35.04
N SER A 4 78.83 43.73 36.18
CA SER A 4 77.60 43.30 36.86
C SER A 4 76.32 43.73 36.14
N ASP A 5 76.29 44.88 35.47
CA ASP A 5 75.07 45.37 34.80
C ASP A 5 74.74 44.53 33.55
N LEU A 6 75.76 44.00 32.86
CA LEU A 6 75.57 43.04 31.77
C LEU A 6 75.04 41.70 32.26
N ARG A 7 75.49 41.20 33.41
CA ARG A 7 75.00 39.95 33.99
C ARG A 7 73.54 40.06 34.41
N HIS A 8 73.13 41.20 34.97
CA HIS A 8 71.72 41.44 35.32
C HIS A 8 70.85 41.61 34.08
N LYS A 9 71.31 42.32 33.03
CA LYS A 9 70.59 42.38 31.75
C LYS A 9 70.47 41.00 31.09
N LEU A 10 71.51 40.18 31.15
CA LEU A 10 71.47 38.81 30.62
C LEU A 10 70.50 37.93 31.42
N LEU A 11 70.50 38.04 32.77
CA LEU A 11 69.54 37.36 33.65
C LEU A 11 68.09 37.78 33.36
N GLN A 12 67.83 39.07 33.11
CA GLN A 12 66.50 39.56 32.75
C GLN A 12 66.02 39.02 31.39
N VAL A 13 66.89 38.95 30.39
CA VAL A 13 66.57 38.39 29.08
C VAL A 13 66.29 36.88 29.18
N VAL A 14 67.10 36.14 29.93
CA VAL A 14 66.87 34.71 30.17
C VAL A 14 65.56 34.48 30.92
N LEU A 15 65.26 35.27 31.95
CA LEU A 15 64.01 35.18 32.70
C LEU A 15 62.78 35.48 31.82
N ALA A 16 62.86 36.50 30.97
CA ALA A 16 61.80 36.81 30.01
C ALA A 16 61.58 35.67 29.01
N LEU A 17 62.66 35.05 28.51
CA LEU A 17 62.60 33.94 27.56
C LEU A 17 61.97 32.69 28.20
N VAL A 18 62.32 32.40 29.46
CA VAL A 18 61.70 31.32 30.24
C VAL A 18 60.22 31.57 30.48
N LEU A 19 59.81 32.80 30.80
CA LEU A 19 58.40 33.16 30.99
C LEU A 19 57.58 33.00 29.70
N VAL A 20 58.14 33.38 28.55
CA VAL A 20 57.48 33.21 27.24
C VAL A 20 57.36 31.72 26.90
N ALA A 21 58.42 30.94 27.09
CA ALA A 21 58.39 29.49 26.85
C ALA A 21 57.38 28.78 27.77
N PHE A 22 57.31 29.19 29.04
CA PHE A 22 56.36 28.65 30.01
C PHE A 22 54.91 29.04 29.67
N GLY A 23 54.67 30.29 29.24
CA GLY A 23 53.36 30.74 28.78
C GLY A 23 52.85 29.99 27.54
N TYR A 24 53.73 29.77 26.55
CA TYR A 24 53.41 28.97 25.38
C TYR A 24 53.20 27.49 25.74
N GLY A 25 54.02 26.93 26.63
CA GLY A 25 53.87 25.58 27.15
C GLY A 25 52.53 25.38 27.86
N LEU A 26 52.14 26.30 28.76
CA LEU A 26 50.84 26.24 29.42
C LEU A 26 49.67 26.35 28.43
N ARG A 27 49.78 27.22 27.44
CA ARG A 27 48.74 27.35 26.40
C ARG A 27 48.61 26.05 25.60
N TYR A 28 49.72 25.40 25.27
CA TYR A 28 49.70 24.13 24.55
C TYR A 28 49.10 22.99 25.38
N LEU A 29 49.42 22.92 26.69
CA LEU A 29 48.87 21.89 27.59
C LEU A 29 47.38 22.14 27.93
N THR A 30 46.91 23.38 27.88
CA THR A 30 45.51 23.74 28.15
C THR A 30 44.65 23.84 26.90
N ALA A 31 45.26 23.81 25.71
CA ALA A 31 44.57 23.68 24.44
C ALA A 31 43.93 22.29 24.33
N ARG A 32 42.77 22.13 24.96
CA ARG A 32 41.94 20.95 24.73
C ARG A 32 41.50 20.97 23.27
N PRO A 33 41.65 19.86 22.52
CA PRO A 33 41.04 19.76 21.20
C PRO A 33 39.54 19.98 21.38
N SER A 34 39.01 21.05 20.76
CA SER A 34 37.58 21.32 20.81
C SER A 34 36.86 20.17 20.12
N LEU A 35 35.97 19.50 20.84
CA LEU A 35 35.10 18.46 20.30
C LEU A 35 33.96 19.08 19.45
N GLU A 36 34.24 20.16 18.72
CA GLU A 36 33.28 20.85 17.85
C GLU A 36 32.97 20.07 16.55
N SER A 37 33.68 18.96 16.31
CA SER A 37 33.51 18.14 15.10
C SER A 37 32.31 17.18 15.15
N LEU A 38 31.58 17.08 16.26
CA LEU A 38 30.35 16.27 16.33
C LEU A 38 29.08 17.08 15.99
N THR A 39 29.19 18.39 15.82
CA THR A 39 28.10 19.31 15.47
C THR A 39 27.77 19.34 13.97
N GLY A 40 28.36 18.44 13.19
CA GLY A 40 28.24 18.36 11.72
C GLY A 40 27.33 17.27 11.18
N LEU A 41 26.83 16.34 12.01
CA LEU A 41 25.81 15.38 11.58
C LEU A 41 24.44 16.07 11.61
N ARG A 42 24.15 16.83 10.56
CA ARG A 42 22.79 17.33 10.27
C ARG A 42 21.91 16.14 9.88
N THR A 43 21.41 15.40 10.85
CA THR A 43 20.36 14.40 10.62
C THR A 43 19.04 15.12 10.40
N LYS A 44 18.56 15.09 9.14
CA LYS A 44 17.24 15.60 8.78
C LYS A 44 16.18 14.62 9.28
N VAL A 45 15.54 14.94 10.40
CA VAL A 45 14.39 14.18 10.91
C VAL A 45 13.15 14.66 10.17
N ILE A 46 12.40 13.72 9.58
CA ILE A 46 11.10 14.00 8.95
C ILE A 46 9.99 13.40 9.81
N THR A 47 8.93 14.17 10.04
CA THR A 47 7.74 13.69 10.76
C THR A 47 6.95 12.76 9.84
N VAL A 48 6.73 11.51 10.27
CA VAL A 48 5.88 10.57 9.54
C VAL A 48 4.42 10.75 9.97
N THR A 49 3.53 10.91 9.00
CA THR A 49 2.08 10.97 9.23
C THR A 49 1.46 9.65 8.82
N LYS A 50 0.61 9.07 9.68
CA LYS A 50 -0.15 7.87 9.33
C LYS A 50 -1.32 8.27 8.42
N GLY A 51 -1.30 7.81 7.18
CA GLY A 51 -2.42 7.87 6.25
C GLY A 51 -3.04 6.49 6.07
N SER A 52 -4.35 6.43 5.81
CA SER A 52 -5.01 5.19 5.42
C SER A 52 -4.61 4.84 3.98
N LEU A 53 -3.80 3.80 3.81
CA LEU A 53 -3.47 3.27 2.49
C LEU A 53 -4.61 2.35 2.04
N ARG A 54 -5.39 2.78 1.06
CA ARG A 54 -6.51 2.01 0.52
C ARG A 54 -6.01 1.22 -0.69
N THR A 55 -5.60 -0.02 -0.47
CA THR A 55 -5.23 -0.93 -1.56
C THR A 55 -6.51 -1.41 -2.25
N LEU A 56 -6.85 -0.82 -3.40
CA LEU A 56 -7.93 -1.33 -4.24
C LEU A 56 -7.42 -2.54 -5.02
N VAL A 57 -7.80 -3.74 -4.58
CA VAL A 57 -7.65 -4.93 -5.40
C VAL A 57 -8.79 -4.93 -6.42
N SER A 58 -8.46 -4.62 -7.67
CA SER A 58 -9.42 -4.67 -8.78
C SER A 58 -9.44 -6.09 -9.33
N THR A 59 -10.42 -6.88 -8.92
CA THR A 59 -10.64 -8.23 -9.46
C THR A 59 -11.57 -8.14 -10.66
N THR A 60 -11.09 -8.49 -11.85
CA THR A 60 -11.95 -8.70 -13.02
C THR A 60 -12.59 -10.08 -12.91
N GLY A 61 -13.87 -10.14 -12.60
CA GLY A 61 -14.66 -11.37 -12.61
C GLY A 61 -15.57 -11.43 -13.83
N LEU A 62 -15.69 -12.59 -14.46
CA LEU A 62 -16.72 -12.85 -15.46
C LEU A 62 -18.04 -13.13 -14.73
N ILE A 63 -19.08 -12.35 -15.01
CA ILE A 63 -20.42 -12.63 -14.52
C ILE A 63 -21.07 -13.71 -15.40
N GLN A 64 -21.11 -14.94 -14.88
CA GLN A 64 -21.83 -16.05 -15.51
C GLN A 64 -23.26 -16.11 -14.94
N PRO A 65 -24.31 -16.30 -15.77
CA PRO A 65 -25.66 -16.49 -15.25
C PRO A 65 -25.72 -17.68 -14.29
N THR A 66 -26.27 -17.47 -13.09
CA THR A 66 -26.32 -18.50 -12.04
C THR A 66 -27.04 -19.78 -12.49
N GLN A 67 -28.03 -19.67 -13.38
CA GLN A 67 -28.75 -20.80 -13.95
C GLN A 67 -29.15 -20.50 -15.40
N GLN A 68 -28.85 -21.42 -16.31
CA GLN A 68 -29.36 -21.47 -17.69
C GLN A 68 -30.05 -22.82 -17.88
N GLN A 69 -31.28 -22.81 -18.38
CA GLN A 69 -32.04 -24.02 -18.69
C GLN A 69 -32.66 -23.88 -20.07
N SER A 70 -32.39 -24.86 -20.93
CA SER A 70 -33.08 -25.02 -22.20
C SER A 70 -34.34 -25.84 -21.97
N VAL A 71 -35.51 -25.23 -22.18
CA VAL A 71 -36.80 -25.91 -22.06
C VAL A 71 -37.21 -26.42 -23.44
N SER A 72 -37.49 -27.72 -23.54
CA SER A 72 -37.98 -28.38 -24.74
C SER A 72 -39.20 -29.22 -24.41
N PHE A 73 -40.09 -29.42 -25.37
CA PHE A 73 -41.19 -30.36 -25.22
C PHE A 73 -40.64 -31.79 -25.16
N LEU A 74 -41.17 -32.60 -24.24
CA LEU A 74 -40.80 -34.02 -24.10
C LEU A 74 -41.44 -34.89 -25.18
N GLU A 75 -42.62 -34.47 -25.65
CA GLU A 75 -43.41 -35.15 -26.68
C GLU A 75 -43.36 -34.37 -27.99
N ASN A 76 -43.40 -35.10 -29.11
CA ASN A 76 -43.55 -34.48 -30.43
C ASN A 76 -45.01 -34.08 -30.64
N GLY A 77 -45.26 -32.83 -31.01
CA GLY A 77 -46.60 -32.36 -31.38
C GLY A 77 -46.59 -30.95 -31.94
N ILE A 78 -47.78 -30.43 -32.22
CA ILE A 78 -47.97 -29.09 -32.78
C ILE A 78 -48.10 -28.09 -31.64
N VAL A 79 -47.31 -27.01 -31.66
CA VAL A 79 -47.40 -25.94 -30.67
C VAL A 79 -48.71 -25.17 -30.91
N GLN A 80 -49.59 -25.15 -29.91
CA GLN A 80 -50.87 -24.47 -30.00
C GLN A 80 -50.73 -22.97 -29.76
N TYR A 81 -49.93 -22.58 -28.75
CA TYR A 81 -49.62 -21.18 -28.44
C TYR A 81 -48.35 -21.04 -27.61
N VAL A 82 -47.74 -19.85 -27.68
CA VAL A 82 -46.58 -19.43 -26.89
C VAL A 82 -46.97 -18.16 -26.12
N ASP A 83 -47.01 -18.26 -24.79
CA ASP A 83 -47.50 -17.19 -23.90
C ASP A 83 -46.38 -16.28 -23.37
N VAL A 84 -45.22 -16.31 -24.01
CA VAL A 84 -44.04 -15.54 -23.60
C VAL A 84 -43.39 -14.80 -24.76
N THR A 85 -42.87 -13.61 -24.45
CA THR A 85 -42.11 -12.78 -25.39
C THR A 85 -40.61 -12.85 -25.10
N PRO A 86 -39.74 -12.71 -26.12
CA PRO A 86 -38.29 -12.70 -25.91
C PRO A 86 -37.88 -11.60 -24.92
N GLY A 87 -37.15 -11.97 -23.87
CA GLY A 87 -36.68 -11.05 -22.81
C GLY A 87 -37.63 -10.91 -21.61
N GLN A 88 -38.79 -11.56 -21.63
CA GLN A 88 -39.72 -11.57 -20.50
C GLN A 88 -39.17 -12.39 -19.31
N ARG A 89 -39.33 -11.86 -18.09
CA ARG A 89 -39.04 -12.61 -16.86
C ARG A 89 -40.18 -13.58 -16.57
N VAL A 90 -39.83 -14.84 -16.31
CA VAL A 90 -40.78 -15.92 -16.03
C VAL A 90 -40.62 -16.43 -14.60
N THR A 91 -41.71 -16.91 -14.00
CA THR A 91 -41.73 -17.46 -12.64
C THR A 91 -41.84 -18.99 -12.65
N ARG A 92 -41.52 -19.63 -11.52
CA ARG A 92 -41.66 -21.08 -11.39
C ARG A 92 -43.13 -21.47 -11.53
N GLY A 93 -43.40 -22.44 -12.40
CA GLY A 93 -44.75 -22.94 -12.68
C GLY A 93 -45.51 -22.16 -13.76
N GLN A 94 -44.89 -21.13 -14.38
CA GLN A 94 -45.51 -20.44 -15.50
C GLN A 94 -45.50 -21.32 -16.75
N ILE A 95 -46.66 -21.43 -17.40
CA ILE A 95 -46.77 -22.07 -18.72
C ILE A 95 -46.12 -21.15 -19.74
N LEU A 96 -45.11 -21.66 -20.45
CA LEU A 96 -44.38 -20.91 -21.48
C LEU A 96 -44.98 -21.12 -22.86
N ALA A 97 -45.39 -22.35 -23.14
CA ALA A 97 -46.02 -22.76 -24.38
C ALA A 97 -46.82 -24.05 -24.14
N SER A 98 -47.89 -24.23 -24.91
CA SER A 98 -48.76 -25.41 -24.83
C SER A 98 -48.73 -26.19 -26.15
N LEU A 99 -48.76 -27.51 -26.04
CA LEU A 99 -48.90 -28.43 -27.17
C LEU A 99 -50.40 -28.71 -27.41
N ASP A 100 -50.80 -28.91 -28.65
CA ASP A 100 -52.16 -29.36 -28.96
C ASP A 100 -52.39 -30.76 -28.35
N SER A 101 -53.30 -30.86 -27.39
CA SER A 101 -53.57 -32.07 -26.61
C SER A 101 -54.80 -32.85 -27.10
N THR A 102 -55.35 -32.53 -28.27
CA THR A 102 -56.60 -33.14 -28.76
C THR A 102 -56.52 -34.67 -28.81
N ASP A 103 -55.44 -35.22 -29.36
CA ASP A 103 -55.23 -36.67 -29.47
C ASP A 103 -54.99 -37.32 -28.09
N LEU A 104 -54.26 -36.64 -27.19
CA LEU A 104 -54.02 -37.10 -25.83
C LEU A 104 -55.31 -37.13 -25.00
N GLN A 105 -56.21 -36.17 -25.20
CA GLN A 105 -57.51 -36.11 -24.52
C GLN A 105 -58.44 -37.24 -24.96
N ALA A 106 -58.45 -37.56 -26.26
CA ALA A 106 -59.21 -38.66 -26.82
C ALA A 106 -58.71 -40.01 -26.29
N ALA A 107 -57.38 -40.21 -26.26
CA ALA A 107 -56.76 -41.42 -25.70
C ALA A 107 -57.06 -41.60 -24.21
N LEU A 108 -57.04 -40.52 -23.42
CA LEU A 108 -57.40 -40.55 -22.00
C LEU A 108 -58.87 -40.95 -21.79
N THR A 109 -59.77 -40.38 -22.59
CA THR A 109 -61.21 -40.68 -22.50
C THR A 109 -61.48 -42.14 -22.84
N GLN A 110 -60.78 -42.69 -23.84
CA GLN A 110 -60.87 -44.09 -24.20
C GLN A 110 -60.29 -45.03 -23.12
N ALA A 111 -59.24 -44.61 -22.42
CA ALA A 111 -58.63 -45.39 -21.34
C ALA A 111 -59.40 -45.33 -20.01
N GLN A 112 -60.25 -44.32 -19.82
CA GLN A 112 -61.09 -44.13 -18.64
C GLN A 112 -62.49 -44.76 -18.77
N ALA A 113 -62.89 -45.17 -19.97
CA ALA A 113 -64.12 -45.92 -20.25
C ALA A 113 -63.93 -47.42 -20.03
#